data_AF-A0A519N6J4-F1
#
_entry.id   AF-A0A519N6J4-F1
#
_cell.length_a   1.000
_cell.length_b   1.000
_cell.length_c   1.000
_cell.angle_alpha   90.00
_cell.angle_beta   90.00
_cell.angle_gamma   90.00
#
_symmetry.space_group_name_H-M   'P 1'
#
loop_
_entity.id
_entity.type
_entity.pdbx_description
1 polymer ?
#
loop_
_entity_poly.entity_id
_entity_poly.type
_entity_poly.pdbx_seq_one_letter_code
_entity_poly.pdbx_strand_id
1 'polypeptide(L)'
;MELLITTISIALTALLFLLKKRTHKKKYQSEIYLKNLAGITEFNSKIDSLNDYCTWPYREEIKTDFIEIGTYFRNKTNYYKKEEKVKIFNEIFDNFDNYIANYNTNYILRKKENLKWFFEDIEGKKLDDQQQNAVITDEYSNLIIAGAGSGKTLTILAKIKYLTAIKNVKPSEILLLSFTKKTVDELNERLGKIALATKATTFHKLGYDTIKSASIDVPAITNDNTLKQIVTEYLRSDILENPEAINSYIRYIACYMNIPEEHEKYTSLGEKSDVEKGIDFETLKAKTEPLNKIATADLDTLQGEKVKSVEELIIANFLYLNGIEYEYEKKYPHTNVMYRPDFHLSEYDIWLEHFGVDENNNAKWLTPHNAENYVRKWR
;
A
#
# COMPACT_ATOMS: atom_id res chain seq x y z
N MET A 1 1.65 -64.01 67.53
CA MET A 1 1.66 -62.63 67.00
C MET A 1 1.73 -62.61 65.47
N GLU A 2 2.65 -63.34 64.84
CA GLU A 2 2.80 -63.34 63.37
C GLU A 2 1.53 -63.72 62.59
N LEU A 3 0.79 -64.75 63.02
CA LEU A 3 -0.45 -65.18 62.36
C LEU A 3 -1.57 -64.12 62.40
N LEU A 4 -1.59 -63.28 63.44
CA LEU A 4 -2.54 -62.18 63.60
C LEU A 4 -2.18 -61.00 62.68
N ILE A 5 -0.88 -60.73 62.53
CA ILE A 5 -0.37 -59.66 61.66
C ILE A 5 -0.61 -60.01 60.18
N THR A 6 -0.40 -61.26 59.78
CA THR A 6 -0.64 -61.71 58.39
C THR A 6 -2.12 -61.70 58.04
N THR A 7 -3.01 -62.16 58.93
CA THR A 7 -4.47 -62.12 58.72
C THR A 7 -5.01 -60.69 58.64
N ILE A 8 -4.53 -59.77 59.49
CA ILE A 8 -4.87 -58.34 59.41
C ILE A 8 -4.38 -57.75 58.08
N SER A 9 -3.16 -58.06 57.64
CA SER A 9 -2.60 -57.56 56.37
C SER A 9 -3.39 -58.06 55.14
N ILE A 10 -3.80 -59.33 55.14
CA ILE A 10 -4.67 -59.91 54.09
C ILE A 10 -6.05 -59.25 54.09
N ALA A 11 -6.65 -59.02 55.27
CA ALA A 11 -7.93 -58.33 55.37
C ALA A 11 -7.84 -56.87 54.89
N LEU A 12 -6.74 -56.16 55.21
CA LEU A 12 -6.52 -54.77 54.81
C LEU A 12 -6.31 -54.65 53.29
N THR A 13 -5.53 -55.56 52.70
CA THR A 13 -5.33 -55.62 51.24
C THR A 13 -6.61 -55.99 50.49
N ALA A 14 -7.40 -56.94 51.01
CA ALA A 14 -8.72 -57.28 50.46
C ALA A 14 -9.71 -56.11 50.56
N LEU A 15 -9.74 -55.39 51.69
CA LEU A 15 -10.56 -54.20 51.87
C LEU A 15 -10.13 -53.07 50.92
N LEU A 16 -8.83 -52.80 50.78
CA LEU A 16 -8.30 -51.83 49.81
C LEU A 16 -8.67 -52.22 48.37
N PHE A 17 -8.62 -53.51 48.03
CA PHE A 17 -9.03 -54.01 46.73
C PHE A 17 -10.53 -53.80 46.47
N LEU A 18 -11.39 -54.10 47.45
CA LEU A 18 -12.84 -53.88 47.35
C LEU A 18 -13.19 -52.39 47.26
N LEU A 19 -12.55 -51.54 48.07
CA LEU A 19 -12.70 -50.08 48.01
C LEU A 19 -12.25 -49.54 46.64
N LYS A 20 -11.10 -49.99 46.13
CA LYS A 20 -10.60 -49.64 44.80
C LYS A 20 -11.57 -50.10 43.71
N LYS A 21 -12.13 -51.31 43.78
CA LYS A 21 -13.13 -51.80 42.81
C LYS A 21 -14.41 -50.96 42.86
N ARG A 22 -14.88 -50.58 44.06
CA ARG A 22 -16.07 -49.75 44.25
C ARG A 22 -15.88 -48.33 43.72
N THR A 23 -14.76 -47.67 44.02
CA THR A 23 -14.43 -46.34 43.48
C THR A 23 -14.26 -46.40 41.95
N HIS A 24 -13.65 -47.47 41.44
CA HIS A 24 -13.47 -47.68 40.02
C HIS A 24 -14.79 -47.91 39.25
N LYS A 25 -15.84 -48.42 39.91
CA LYS A 25 -17.20 -48.51 39.35
C LYS A 25 -17.91 -47.15 39.43
N LYS A 26 -17.80 -46.47 40.57
CA LYS A 26 -18.44 -45.15 40.80
C LYS A 26 -17.99 -44.08 39.81
N LYS A 27 -16.71 -44.06 39.39
CA LYS A 27 -16.23 -43.04 38.44
C LYS A 27 -16.96 -43.06 37.09
N TYR A 28 -17.31 -44.25 36.57
CA TYR A 28 -18.07 -44.40 35.32
C TYR A 28 -19.58 -44.16 35.49
N GLN A 29 -20.04 -43.96 36.72
CA GLN A 29 -21.45 -43.71 37.05
C GLN A 29 -21.69 -42.28 37.54
N SER A 30 -20.64 -41.46 37.64
CA SER A 30 -20.80 -40.07 38.07
C SER A 30 -21.54 -39.27 37.00
N GLU A 31 -22.48 -38.42 37.40
CA GLU A 31 -23.25 -37.56 36.48
C GLU A 31 -22.33 -36.69 35.63
N ILE A 32 -21.26 -36.15 36.24
CA ILE A 32 -20.25 -35.35 35.55
C ILE A 32 -19.55 -36.16 34.45
N TYR A 33 -19.19 -37.42 34.71
CA TYR A 33 -18.59 -38.28 33.70
C TYR A 33 -19.57 -38.56 32.54
N LEU A 34 -20.81 -38.94 32.86
CA LEU A 34 -21.81 -39.27 31.85
C LEU A 34 -22.14 -38.06 30.97
N LYS A 35 -22.24 -36.86 31.55
CA LYS A 35 -22.42 -35.60 30.83
C LYS A 35 -21.27 -35.35 29.86
N ASN A 36 -20.02 -35.42 30.33
CA ASN A 36 -18.86 -35.19 29.47
C ASN A 36 -18.70 -36.28 28.40
N LEU A 37 -19.09 -37.52 28.70
CA LEU A 37 -19.07 -38.62 27.72
C LEU A 37 -20.10 -38.42 26.60
N ALA A 38 -21.28 -37.87 26.92
CA ALA A 38 -22.25 -37.46 25.91
C ALA A 38 -21.64 -36.36 25.01
N GLY A 39 -20.96 -35.39 25.60
CA GLY A 39 -20.23 -34.36 24.85
C GLY A 39 -19.13 -34.89 23.92
N ILE A 40 -18.39 -35.94 24.32
CA ILE A 40 -17.47 -36.63 23.39
C ILE A 40 -18.21 -37.21 22.19
N THR A 41 -19.40 -37.77 22.40
CA THR A 41 -20.18 -38.36 21.31
C THR A 41 -20.64 -37.29 20.31
N GLU A 42 -21.02 -36.12 20.82
CA GLU A 42 -21.33 -34.95 20.00
C GLU A 42 -20.10 -34.44 19.24
N PHE A 43 -18.94 -34.33 19.90
CA PHE A 43 -17.68 -33.97 19.27
C PHE A 43 -17.35 -34.90 18.10
N ASN A 44 -17.37 -36.21 18.34
CA ASN A 44 -17.06 -37.20 17.30
C ASN A 44 -18.04 -37.08 16.12
N SER A 45 -19.33 -36.89 16.40
CA SER A 45 -20.32 -36.67 15.34
C SER A 45 -20.03 -35.40 14.52
N LYS A 46 -19.58 -34.31 15.17
CA LYS A 46 -19.20 -33.06 14.49
C LYS A 46 -17.96 -33.29 13.62
N ILE A 47 -16.95 -34.01 14.12
CA ILE A 47 -15.74 -34.36 13.35
C ILE A 47 -16.04 -35.27 12.17
N ASP A 48 -16.85 -36.32 12.37
CA ASP A 48 -17.23 -37.26 11.31
C ASP A 48 -18.09 -36.58 10.22
N SER A 49 -18.80 -35.51 10.57
CA SER A 49 -19.60 -34.72 9.62
C SER A 49 -18.78 -33.76 8.75
N LEU A 50 -17.48 -33.57 9.03
CA LEU A 50 -16.62 -32.70 8.25
C LEU A 50 -16.51 -33.22 6.80
N ASN A 51 -16.99 -32.42 5.86
CA ASN A 51 -17.01 -32.75 4.43
C ASN A 51 -16.46 -31.63 3.53
N ASP A 52 -16.14 -30.48 4.11
CA ASP A 52 -15.61 -29.30 3.43
C ASP A 52 -14.30 -28.83 4.09
N TYR A 53 -13.65 -27.83 3.52
CA TYR A 53 -12.47 -27.19 4.10
C TYR A 53 -12.85 -26.60 5.48
N CYS A 54 -12.07 -26.93 6.51
CA CYS A 54 -12.30 -26.43 7.87
C CYS A 54 -11.51 -25.14 8.08
N THR A 55 -12.20 -24.00 8.07
CA THR A 55 -11.58 -22.69 8.26
C THR A 55 -11.12 -22.48 9.70
N TRP A 56 -10.20 -21.53 9.89
CA TRP A 56 -9.75 -21.09 11.21
C TRP A 56 -10.93 -20.70 12.13
N PRO A 57 -11.90 -19.85 11.74
CA PRO A 57 -13.04 -19.54 12.60
C PRO A 57 -13.86 -20.78 12.99
N TYR A 58 -14.11 -21.69 12.05
CA TYR A 58 -14.90 -22.89 12.31
C TYR A 58 -14.15 -23.89 13.22
N ARG A 59 -12.84 -23.99 13.06
CA ARG A 59 -12.00 -24.75 13.99
C ARG A 59 -12.05 -24.16 15.40
N GLU A 60 -11.93 -22.85 15.55
CA GLU A 60 -11.98 -22.19 16.87
C GLU A 60 -13.36 -22.31 17.51
N GLU A 61 -14.45 -22.31 16.73
CA GLU A 61 -15.81 -22.63 17.19
C GLU A 61 -15.83 -24.02 17.83
N ILE A 62 -15.41 -25.06 17.09
CA ILE A 62 -15.37 -26.44 17.61
C ILE A 62 -14.49 -26.52 18.86
N LYS A 63 -13.31 -25.89 18.83
CA LYS A 63 -12.38 -25.94 19.97
C LYS A 63 -13.00 -25.32 21.23
N THR A 64 -13.68 -24.18 21.06
CA THR A 64 -14.40 -23.49 22.13
C THR A 64 -15.54 -24.35 22.68
N ASP A 65 -16.36 -24.93 21.81
CA ASP A 65 -17.52 -25.74 22.21
C ASP A 65 -17.14 -26.94 23.08
N PHE A 66 -15.96 -27.53 22.84
CA PHE A 66 -15.52 -28.75 23.51
C PHE A 66 -14.38 -28.56 24.51
N ILE A 67 -13.97 -27.31 24.82
CA ILE A 67 -12.82 -27.03 25.70
C ILE A 67 -13.03 -27.52 27.14
N GLU A 68 -14.25 -27.43 27.67
CA GLU A 68 -14.57 -27.91 29.02
C GLU A 68 -14.42 -29.43 29.11
N ILE A 69 -14.88 -30.16 28.08
CA ILE A 69 -14.78 -31.61 27.96
C ILE A 69 -13.31 -32.02 27.80
N GLY A 70 -12.57 -31.29 26.95
CA GLY A 70 -11.11 -31.40 26.81
C GLY A 70 -10.40 -31.28 28.14
N THR A 71 -10.70 -30.21 28.88
CA THR A 71 -10.14 -29.97 30.22
C THR A 71 -10.50 -31.07 31.20
N TYR A 72 -11.74 -31.58 31.13
CA TYR A 72 -12.19 -32.68 31.99
C TYR A 72 -11.44 -33.98 31.69
N PHE A 73 -11.22 -34.36 30.43
CA PHE A 73 -10.58 -35.63 30.06
C PHE A 73 -9.06 -35.56 29.88
N ARG A 74 -8.47 -34.37 29.97
CA ARG A 74 -7.02 -34.15 29.87
C ARG A 74 -6.24 -35.09 30.78
N ASN A 75 -5.28 -35.82 30.21
CA ASN A 75 -4.46 -36.83 30.91
C ASN A 75 -5.26 -37.99 31.57
N LYS A 76 -6.56 -38.15 31.26
CA LYS A 76 -7.42 -39.20 31.85
C LYS A 76 -7.66 -40.38 30.92
N THR A 77 -6.94 -40.51 29.80
CA THR A 77 -7.04 -41.66 28.89
C THR A 77 -6.86 -42.99 29.63
N ASN A 78 -5.77 -43.13 30.40
CA ASN A 78 -5.52 -44.34 31.20
C ASN A 78 -6.47 -44.47 32.40
N TYR A 79 -6.97 -43.36 32.92
CA TYR A 79 -7.95 -43.36 34.00
C TYR A 79 -9.29 -43.94 33.55
N TYR A 80 -9.75 -43.60 32.34
CA TYR A 80 -10.96 -44.11 31.71
C TYR A 80 -10.69 -45.20 30.66
N LYS A 81 -9.69 -46.06 30.90
CA LYS A 81 -9.24 -47.10 29.94
C LYS A 81 -10.29 -48.06 29.37
N LYS A 82 -11.49 -48.16 29.96
CA LYS A 82 -12.58 -49.00 29.44
C LYS A 82 -13.44 -48.29 28.39
N GLU A 83 -13.27 -46.98 28.25
CA GLU A 83 -14.04 -46.13 27.36
C GLU A 83 -13.16 -45.67 26.20
N GLU A 84 -13.29 -46.37 25.07
CA GLU A 84 -12.48 -46.10 23.87
C GLU A 84 -12.70 -44.69 23.32
N LYS A 85 -13.93 -44.17 23.42
CA LYS A 85 -14.27 -42.81 23.00
C LYS A 85 -13.40 -41.74 23.66
N VAL A 86 -13.04 -41.92 24.94
CA VAL A 86 -12.16 -40.98 25.66
C VAL A 86 -10.76 -40.98 25.08
N LYS A 87 -10.26 -42.15 24.68
CA LYS A 87 -8.94 -42.27 24.04
C LYS A 87 -8.92 -41.54 22.70
N ILE A 88 -9.88 -41.84 21.82
CA ILE A 88 -9.98 -41.22 20.49
C ILE A 88 -10.15 -39.71 20.62
N PHE A 89 -11.04 -39.26 21.51
CA PHE A 89 -11.26 -37.85 21.77
C PHE A 89 -9.96 -37.14 22.19
N ASN A 90 -9.23 -37.67 23.17
CA ASN A 90 -7.98 -37.04 23.61
C ASN A 90 -6.90 -37.06 22.51
N GLU A 91 -6.78 -38.14 21.72
CA GLU A 91 -5.84 -38.21 20.59
C GLU A 91 -6.07 -37.12 19.55
N ILE A 92 -7.34 -36.76 19.32
CA ILE A 92 -7.72 -35.68 18.40
C ILE A 92 -7.61 -34.32 19.08
N PHE A 93 -8.26 -34.15 20.23
CA PHE A 93 -8.49 -32.84 20.86
C PHE A 93 -7.21 -32.26 21.49
N ASP A 94 -6.33 -33.10 22.05
CA ASP A 94 -5.06 -32.61 22.64
C ASP A 94 -4.14 -31.96 21.58
N ASN A 95 -4.32 -32.32 20.31
CA ASN A 95 -3.56 -31.76 19.18
C ASN A 95 -4.47 -31.28 18.04
N PHE A 96 -5.61 -30.67 18.41
CA PHE A 96 -6.70 -30.38 17.47
C PHE A 96 -6.30 -29.51 16.28
N ASP A 97 -5.42 -28.53 16.50
CA ASP A 97 -4.97 -27.63 15.44
C ASP A 97 -4.23 -28.39 14.32
N ASN A 98 -3.36 -29.32 14.70
CA ASN A 98 -2.65 -30.18 13.74
C ASN A 98 -3.57 -31.24 13.11
N TYR A 99 -4.54 -31.75 13.86
CA TYR A 99 -5.55 -32.64 13.31
C TYR A 99 -6.31 -31.96 12.15
N ILE A 100 -6.76 -30.72 12.36
CA ILE A 100 -7.46 -29.94 11.32
C ILE A 100 -6.52 -29.56 10.17
N ALA A 101 -5.25 -29.23 10.43
CA ALA A 101 -4.28 -28.98 9.37
C ALA A 101 -4.08 -30.21 8.46
N ASN A 102 -3.99 -31.41 9.05
CA ASN A 102 -3.90 -32.67 8.29
C ASN A 102 -5.20 -32.98 7.55
N TYR A 103 -6.36 -32.76 8.18
CA TYR A 103 -7.66 -32.91 7.53
C TYR A 103 -7.76 -32.00 6.29
N ASN A 104 -7.42 -30.71 6.42
CA ASN A 104 -7.46 -29.75 5.30
C ASN A 104 -6.47 -30.13 4.18
N THR A 105 -5.28 -30.62 4.54
CA THR A 105 -4.30 -31.11 3.55
C THR A 105 -4.86 -32.28 2.75
N ASN A 106 -5.46 -33.27 3.42
CA ASN A 106 -6.12 -34.40 2.76
C ASN A 106 -7.34 -33.97 1.94
N TYR A 107 -8.11 -33.00 2.43
CA TYR A 107 -9.22 -32.41 1.68
C TYR A 107 -8.74 -31.80 0.35
N ILE A 108 -7.65 -31.03 0.38
CA ILE A 108 -7.07 -30.42 -0.82
C ILE A 108 -6.63 -31.50 -1.81
N LEU A 109 -5.89 -32.52 -1.36
CA LEU A 109 -5.44 -33.62 -2.22
C LEU A 109 -6.60 -34.33 -2.90
N ARG A 110 -7.64 -34.70 -2.12
CA ARG A 110 -8.86 -35.33 -2.67
C ARG A 110 -9.58 -34.43 -3.67
N LYS A 111 -9.66 -33.12 -3.39
CA LYS A 111 -10.29 -32.15 -4.31
C LYS A 111 -9.49 -32.00 -5.61
N LYS A 112 -8.16 -31.99 -5.56
CA LYS A 112 -7.31 -31.97 -6.75
C LYS A 112 -7.57 -33.17 -7.66
N GLU A 113 -7.66 -34.36 -7.08
CA GLU A 113 -7.96 -35.58 -7.83
C GLU A 113 -9.37 -35.54 -8.44
N ASN A 114 -10.38 -35.23 -7.62
CA ASN A 114 -11.78 -35.21 -8.05
C ASN A 114 -12.09 -34.13 -9.09
N LEU A 115 -11.37 -33.01 -9.05
CA LEU A 115 -11.57 -31.86 -9.93
C LEU A 115 -10.44 -31.69 -10.93
N LYS A 116 -9.73 -32.78 -11.27
CA LYS A 116 -8.63 -32.72 -12.24
C LYS A 116 -9.04 -32.04 -13.54
N TRP A 117 -10.21 -32.40 -14.07
CA TRP A 117 -10.80 -31.82 -15.29
C TRP A 117 -10.96 -30.29 -15.21
N PHE A 118 -11.25 -29.75 -14.03
CA PHE A 118 -11.46 -28.31 -13.83
C PHE A 118 -10.15 -27.52 -13.94
N PHE A 119 -9.04 -28.11 -13.51
CA PHE A 119 -7.73 -27.46 -13.49
C PHE A 119 -6.94 -27.57 -14.80
N GLU A 120 -7.40 -28.40 -15.75
CA GLU A 120 -6.77 -28.53 -17.07
C GLU A 120 -7.02 -27.29 -17.94
N ASP A 121 -8.17 -26.61 -17.79
CA ASP A 121 -8.52 -25.46 -18.59
C ASP A 121 -9.40 -24.42 -17.86
N ILE A 122 -8.79 -23.29 -17.50
CA ILE A 122 -9.49 -22.12 -16.98
C ILE A 122 -9.70 -21.06 -18.07
N GLU A 123 -8.67 -20.76 -18.85
CA GLU A 123 -8.64 -19.73 -19.90
C GLU A 123 -7.60 -20.14 -20.97
N GLY A 124 -7.75 -21.34 -21.52
CA GLY A 124 -6.77 -21.98 -22.42
C GLY A 124 -5.47 -22.39 -21.71
N LYS A 125 -5.48 -22.45 -20.37
CA LYS A 125 -4.28 -22.69 -19.55
C LYS A 125 -4.59 -23.63 -18.39
N LYS A 126 -3.67 -24.56 -18.19
CA LYS A 126 -3.61 -25.49 -17.06
C LYS A 126 -2.99 -24.83 -15.83
N LEU A 127 -3.55 -25.11 -14.65
CA LEU A 127 -2.98 -24.65 -13.38
C LEU A 127 -1.90 -25.59 -12.86
N ASP A 128 -0.83 -25.02 -12.31
CA ASP A 128 0.17 -25.78 -11.56
C ASP A 128 -0.32 -26.18 -10.15
N ASP A 129 0.48 -27.00 -9.46
CA ASP A 129 0.10 -27.53 -8.14
C ASP A 129 -0.16 -26.43 -7.08
N GLN A 130 0.63 -25.35 -7.11
CA GLN A 130 0.52 -24.23 -6.17
C GLN A 130 -0.72 -23.39 -6.45
N GLN A 131 -1.01 -23.13 -7.73
CA GLN A 131 -2.23 -22.44 -8.16
C GLN A 131 -3.47 -23.27 -7.82
N GLN A 132 -3.44 -24.59 -8.02
CA GLN A 132 -4.52 -25.49 -7.60
C GLN A 132 -4.74 -25.46 -6.09
N ASN A 133 -3.66 -25.50 -5.29
CA ASN A 133 -3.75 -25.34 -3.84
C ASN A 133 -4.40 -24.00 -3.47
N ALA A 134 -3.98 -22.91 -4.11
CA ALA A 134 -4.54 -21.59 -3.85
C ALA A 134 -6.04 -21.48 -4.20
N VAL A 135 -6.49 -22.16 -5.25
CA VAL A 135 -7.90 -22.20 -5.66
C VAL A 135 -8.76 -23.01 -4.70
N ILE A 136 -8.28 -24.18 -4.27
CA ILE A 136 -9.04 -25.08 -3.39
C ILE A 136 -9.07 -24.60 -1.94
N THR A 137 -7.96 -24.04 -1.45
CA THR A 137 -7.88 -23.48 -0.10
C THR A 137 -8.97 -22.43 0.09
N ASP A 138 -9.82 -22.66 1.09
CA ASP A 138 -11.01 -21.86 1.37
C ASP A 138 -10.95 -21.28 2.80
N GLU A 139 -9.74 -20.90 3.21
CA GLU A 139 -9.52 -20.28 4.51
C GLU A 139 -10.15 -18.88 4.57
N TYR A 140 -10.54 -18.47 5.77
CA TYR A 140 -11.14 -17.16 6.06
C TYR A 140 -10.28 -16.00 5.53
N SER A 141 -8.97 -16.11 5.67
CA SER A 141 -7.98 -15.19 5.10
C SER A 141 -6.86 -15.99 4.44
N ASN A 142 -6.57 -15.69 3.17
CA ASN A 142 -5.52 -16.36 2.41
C ASN A 142 -4.62 -15.35 1.69
N LEU A 143 -3.32 -15.39 1.95
CA LEU A 143 -2.32 -14.53 1.32
C LEU A 143 -1.53 -15.34 0.28
N ILE A 144 -1.61 -14.91 -0.98
CA ILE A 144 -0.84 -15.51 -2.08
C ILE A 144 0.33 -14.60 -2.41
N ILE A 145 1.55 -15.08 -2.16
CA ILE A 145 2.80 -14.39 -2.52
C ILE A 145 3.28 -14.95 -3.85
N ALA A 146 3.43 -14.08 -4.86
CA ALA A 146 3.66 -14.54 -6.22
C ALA A 146 4.48 -13.53 -7.04
N GLY A 147 5.59 -14.02 -7.63
CA GLY A 147 6.50 -13.24 -8.46
C GLY A 147 5.86 -12.73 -9.76
N ALA A 148 6.55 -11.88 -10.50
CA ALA A 148 6.11 -11.48 -11.84
C ALA A 148 5.97 -12.73 -12.75
N GLY A 149 4.98 -12.73 -13.64
CA GLY A 149 4.76 -13.84 -14.59
C GLY A 149 4.21 -15.16 -14.01
N SER A 150 4.08 -15.31 -12.69
CA SER A 150 3.61 -16.53 -12.00
C SER A 150 2.13 -16.89 -12.19
N GLY A 151 1.39 -16.16 -13.05
CA GLY A 151 -0.02 -16.45 -13.31
C GLY A 151 -1.00 -15.94 -12.25
N LYS A 152 -0.64 -14.95 -11.41
CA LYS A 152 -1.53 -14.33 -10.39
C LYS A 152 -2.97 -14.12 -10.87
N THR A 153 -3.14 -13.46 -12.01
CA THR A 153 -4.46 -13.17 -12.57
C THR A 153 -5.21 -14.43 -12.98
N LEU A 154 -4.52 -15.43 -13.55
CA LEU A 154 -5.11 -16.72 -13.90
C LEU A 154 -5.62 -17.44 -12.65
N THR A 155 -4.85 -17.43 -11.56
CA THR A 155 -5.24 -18.02 -10.27
C THR A 155 -6.48 -17.34 -9.68
N ILE A 156 -6.58 -16.00 -9.79
CA ILE A 156 -7.77 -15.25 -9.34
C ILE A 156 -9.01 -15.67 -10.15
N LEU A 157 -8.91 -15.69 -11.48
CA LEU A 157 -10.01 -16.13 -12.36
C LEU A 157 -10.43 -17.57 -12.05
N ALA A 158 -9.47 -18.45 -11.84
CA ALA A 158 -9.72 -19.84 -11.45
C ALA A 158 -10.43 -19.94 -10.09
N LYS A 159 -10.05 -19.12 -9.11
CA LYS A 159 -10.73 -19.09 -7.79
C LYS A 159 -12.17 -18.63 -7.94
N ILE A 160 -12.46 -17.61 -8.74
CA ILE A 160 -13.83 -17.15 -8.98
C ILE A 160 -14.65 -18.24 -9.69
N LYS A 161 -14.06 -18.90 -10.71
CA LYS A 161 -14.69 -20.03 -11.39
C LYS A 161 -14.97 -21.18 -10.42
N TYR A 162 -14.06 -21.47 -9.50
CA TYR A 162 -14.23 -22.51 -8.48
C TYR A 162 -15.35 -22.16 -7.49
N LEU A 163 -15.35 -20.92 -6.98
CA LEU A 163 -16.38 -20.45 -6.05
C LEU A 163 -17.78 -20.52 -6.67
N THR A 164 -17.91 -20.09 -7.93
CA THR A 164 -19.20 -20.08 -8.63
C THR A 164 -19.63 -21.48 -9.09
N ALA A 165 -18.77 -22.23 -9.78
CA ALA A 165 -19.15 -23.50 -10.39
C ALA A 165 -19.12 -24.70 -9.43
N ILE A 166 -18.23 -24.69 -8.43
CA ILE A 166 -18.04 -25.83 -7.51
C ILE A 166 -18.66 -25.55 -6.14
N LYS A 167 -18.48 -24.33 -5.61
CA LYS A 167 -19.01 -23.93 -4.29
C LYS A 167 -20.40 -23.28 -4.37
N ASN A 168 -20.92 -23.08 -5.58
CA ASN A 168 -22.25 -22.48 -5.82
C ASN A 168 -22.43 -21.10 -5.16
N VAL A 169 -21.34 -20.34 -5.02
CA VAL A 169 -21.35 -18.96 -4.54
C VAL A 169 -21.91 -18.07 -5.64
N LYS A 170 -22.86 -17.19 -5.30
CA LYS A 170 -23.44 -16.30 -6.30
C LYS A 170 -22.39 -15.28 -6.74
N PRO A 171 -22.32 -14.94 -8.04
CA PRO A 171 -21.41 -13.90 -8.52
C PRO A 171 -21.53 -12.55 -7.78
N SER A 172 -22.73 -12.22 -7.27
CA SER A 172 -23.01 -11.02 -6.48
C SER A 172 -22.43 -11.05 -5.06
N GLU A 173 -22.04 -12.23 -4.56
CA GLU A 173 -21.41 -12.42 -3.24
C GLU A 173 -19.88 -12.34 -3.35
N ILE A 174 -19.34 -12.20 -4.57
CA ILE A 174 -17.90 -12.12 -4.83
C ILE A 174 -17.53 -10.67 -5.16
N LEU A 175 -16.70 -10.05 -4.31
CA LEU A 175 -16.12 -8.74 -4.55
C LEU A 175 -14.68 -8.88 -5.07
N LEU A 176 -14.44 -8.42 -6.30
CA LEU A 176 -13.11 -8.39 -6.91
C LEU A 176 -12.61 -6.95 -7.02
N LEU A 177 -11.50 -6.64 -6.35
CA LEU A 177 -10.93 -5.30 -6.29
C LEU A 177 -9.56 -5.21 -6.96
N SER A 178 -9.30 -4.08 -7.62
CA SER A 178 -7.98 -3.71 -8.11
C SER A 178 -7.73 -2.21 -7.97
N PHE A 179 -6.47 -1.78 -8.04
CA PHE A 179 -6.09 -0.38 -7.85
C PHE A 179 -6.41 0.48 -9.08
N THR A 180 -6.03 0.02 -10.26
CA THR A 180 -6.12 0.83 -11.49
C THR A 180 -7.33 0.42 -12.33
N LYS A 181 -7.91 1.41 -13.02
CA LYS A 181 -9.01 1.17 -13.96
C LYS A 181 -8.61 0.22 -15.09
N LYS A 182 -7.37 0.36 -15.59
CA LYS A 182 -6.81 -0.52 -16.64
C LYS A 182 -6.84 -1.99 -16.22
N THR A 183 -6.40 -2.32 -15.00
CA THR A 183 -6.43 -3.71 -14.51
C THR A 183 -7.86 -4.21 -14.30
N VAL A 184 -8.77 -3.34 -13.84
CA VAL A 184 -10.20 -3.67 -13.72
C VAL A 184 -10.81 -4.00 -15.09
N ASP A 185 -10.51 -3.20 -16.11
CA ASP A 185 -11.03 -3.41 -17.45
C ASP A 185 -10.49 -4.71 -18.06
N GLU A 186 -9.18 -5.00 -17.90
CA GLU A 186 -8.58 -6.28 -18.30
C GLU A 186 -9.22 -7.47 -17.58
N LEU A 187 -9.39 -7.39 -16.25
CA LEU A 187 -10.04 -8.44 -15.46
C LEU A 187 -11.47 -8.70 -15.93
N ASN A 188 -12.24 -7.64 -16.18
CA ASN A 188 -13.63 -7.76 -16.65
C ASN A 188 -13.72 -8.36 -18.06
N GLU A 189 -12.79 -8.00 -18.97
CA GLU A 189 -12.71 -8.63 -20.30
C GLU A 189 -12.45 -10.13 -20.17
N ARG A 190 -11.48 -10.52 -19.33
CA ARG A 190 -11.12 -11.93 -19.10
C ARG A 190 -12.24 -12.72 -18.43
N LEU A 191 -12.91 -12.14 -17.42
CA LEU A 191 -14.10 -12.71 -16.79
C LEU A 191 -15.21 -12.97 -17.83
N GLY A 192 -15.41 -12.03 -18.75
CA GLY A 192 -16.34 -12.18 -19.87
C GLY A 192 -15.98 -13.34 -20.80
N LYS A 193 -14.70 -13.53 -21.14
CA LYS A 193 -14.21 -14.64 -21.98
C LYS A 193 -14.51 -16.02 -21.39
N ILE A 194 -14.51 -16.13 -20.06
CA ILE A 194 -14.82 -17.38 -19.34
C ILE A 194 -16.26 -17.42 -18.82
N ALA A 195 -17.13 -16.55 -19.33
CA ALA A 195 -18.56 -16.47 -19.03
C ALA A 195 -18.89 -16.34 -17.53
N LEU A 196 -18.03 -15.67 -16.76
CA LEU A 196 -18.28 -15.38 -15.35
C LEU A 196 -18.98 -14.03 -15.19
N ALA A 197 -20.08 -14.02 -14.43
CA ALA A 197 -20.90 -12.82 -14.21
C ALA A 197 -20.34 -11.88 -13.13
N THR A 198 -19.31 -12.30 -12.37
CA THR A 198 -18.62 -11.46 -11.38
C THR A 198 -17.98 -10.26 -12.07
N LYS A 199 -17.94 -9.10 -11.39
CA LYS A 199 -17.31 -7.89 -11.92
C LYS A 199 -16.19 -7.41 -11.01
N ALA A 200 -15.07 -7.06 -11.61
CA ALA A 200 -14.01 -6.30 -10.97
C ALA A 200 -14.41 -4.83 -10.85
N THR A 201 -13.99 -4.18 -9.77
CA THR A 201 -14.12 -2.73 -9.58
C THR A 201 -12.89 -2.16 -8.89
N THR A 202 -12.75 -0.83 -8.88
CA THR A 202 -11.71 -0.16 -8.10
C THR A 202 -12.21 0.17 -6.70
N PHE A 203 -11.28 0.37 -5.77
CA PHE A 203 -11.62 0.84 -4.41
C PHE A 203 -12.46 2.12 -4.44
N HIS A 204 -12.03 3.12 -5.23
CA HIS A 204 -12.74 4.38 -5.36
C HIS A 204 -14.16 4.22 -5.91
N LYS A 205 -14.33 3.38 -6.94
CA LYS A 205 -15.65 3.12 -7.51
C LYS A 205 -16.56 2.38 -6.53
N LEU A 206 -16.04 1.37 -5.81
CA LEU A 206 -16.78 0.70 -4.75
C LEU A 206 -17.25 1.69 -3.68
N GLY A 207 -16.36 2.57 -3.22
CA GLY A 207 -16.69 3.61 -2.23
C GLY A 207 -17.77 4.56 -2.75
N TYR A 208 -17.63 5.04 -3.98
CA TYR A 208 -18.62 5.89 -4.62
C TYR A 208 -19.99 5.22 -4.76
N ASP A 209 -20.03 3.97 -5.25
CA ASP A 209 -21.27 3.20 -5.41
C ASP A 209 -21.93 2.93 -4.05
N THR A 210 -21.13 2.69 -3.00
CA THR A 210 -21.62 2.53 -1.62
C THR A 210 -22.28 3.81 -1.10
N ILE A 211 -21.61 4.96 -1.23
CA ILE A 211 -22.17 6.27 -0.83
C ILE A 211 -23.45 6.56 -1.61
N LYS A 212 -23.43 6.35 -2.92
CA LYS A 212 -24.59 6.55 -3.80
C LYS A 212 -25.78 5.68 -3.40
N SER A 213 -25.53 4.47 -2.88
CA SER A 213 -26.60 3.59 -2.41
C SER A 213 -27.19 3.99 -1.05
N ALA A 214 -26.41 4.69 -0.22
CA ALA A 214 -26.80 5.05 1.15
C ALA A 214 -27.32 6.49 1.30
N SER A 215 -26.91 7.40 0.42
CA SER A 215 -27.22 8.83 0.50
C SER A 215 -28.25 9.26 -0.54
N ILE A 216 -29.18 10.13 -0.14
CA ILE A 216 -30.14 10.78 -1.05
C ILE A 216 -29.40 11.82 -1.92
N ASP A 217 -28.49 12.58 -1.32
CA ASP A 217 -27.59 13.50 -2.02
C ASP A 217 -26.29 12.80 -2.38
N VAL A 218 -26.18 12.43 -3.66
CA VAL A 218 -24.97 11.80 -4.20
C VAL A 218 -23.91 12.88 -4.41
N PRO A 219 -22.74 12.80 -3.77
CA PRO A 219 -21.69 13.79 -3.97
C PRO A 219 -21.24 13.78 -5.44
N ALA A 220 -21.11 14.98 -6.02
CA ALA A 220 -20.50 15.12 -7.33
C ALA A 220 -19.02 14.72 -7.24
N ILE A 221 -18.57 13.91 -8.21
CA ILE A 221 -17.14 13.64 -8.35
C ILE A 221 -16.49 14.97 -8.77
N THR A 222 -15.50 15.41 -8.00
CA THR A 222 -14.76 16.64 -8.29
C THR A 222 -14.12 16.59 -9.68
N ASN A 223 -14.00 17.75 -10.32
CA ASN A 223 -13.29 17.89 -11.59
C ASN A 223 -12.04 18.75 -11.39
N ASP A 224 -11.17 18.80 -12.40
CA ASP A 224 -9.90 19.54 -12.33
C ASP A 224 -10.10 21.03 -12.02
N ASN A 225 -11.21 21.63 -12.45
CA ASN A 225 -11.51 23.03 -12.16
C ASN A 225 -11.86 23.22 -10.68
N THR A 226 -12.71 22.37 -10.12
CA THR A 226 -13.07 22.39 -8.70
C THR A 226 -11.85 22.10 -7.83
N LEU A 227 -11.03 21.12 -8.21
CA LEU A 227 -9.78 20.83 -7.51
C LEU A 227 -8.83 22.03 -7.54
N LYS A 228 -8.64 22.65 -8.71
CA LYS A 228 -7.79 23.85 -8.85
C LYS A 228 -8.33 25.01 -8.01
N GLN A 229 -9.64 25.22 -7.98
CA GLN A 229 -10.26 26.24 -7.14
C GLN A 229 -9.99 25.99 -5.66
N ILE A 230 -10.26 24.78 -5.16
CA ILE A 230 -10.03 24.41 -3.75
C ILE A 230 -8.56 24.55 -3.38
N VAL A 231 -7.65 24.06 -4.22
CA VAL A 231 -6.20 24.19 -3.99
C VAL A 231 -5.79 25.66 -3.98
N THR A 232 -6.29 26.46 -4.92
CA THR A 232 -5.98 27.90 -4.98
C THR A 232 -6.52 28.63 -3.76
N GLU A 233 -7.72 28.29 -3.31
CA GLU A 233 -8.33 28.84 -2.11
C GLU A 233 -7.49 28.47 -0.88
N TYR A 234 -7.19 27.19 -0.67
CA TYR A 234 -6.32 26.71 0.42
C TYR A 234 -4.95 27.40 0.44
N LEU A 235 -4.32 27.57 -0.73
CA LEU A 235 -3.05 28.30 -0.82
C LEU A 235 -3.22 29.77 -0.38
N ARG A 236 -4.33 30.41 -0.71
CA ARG A 236 -4.59 31.81 -0.39
C ARG A 236 -5.03 32.04 1.04
N SER A 237 -5.92 31.21 1.58
CA SER A 237 -6.48 31.36 2.92
C SER A 237 -5.59 30.74 3.97
N ASP A 238 -5.14 29.50 3.77
CA ASP A 238 -4.51 28.72 4.84
C ASP A 238 -2.99 28.76 4.79
N ILE A 239 -2.41 28.78 3.59
CA ILE A 239 -0.96 28.89 3.43
C ILE A 239 -0.52 30.34 3.55
N LEU A 240 -0.99 31.25 2.69
CA LEU A 240 -0.50 32.64 2.65
C LEU A 240 -0.72 33.44 3.95
N GLU A 241 -1.73 33.10 4.75
CA GLU A 241 -1.98 33.76 6.04
C GLU A 241 -1.13 33.18 7.19
N ASN A 242 -0.42 32.07 6.95
CA ASN A 242 0.42 31.40 7.95
C ASN A 242 1.92 31.42 7.56
N PRO A 243 2.75 32.24 8.23
CA PRO A 243 4.18 32.37 7.93
C PRO A 243 4.98 31.05 7.97
N GLU A 244 4.64 30.14 8.89
CA GLU A 244 5.31 28.84 9.00
C GLU A 244 4.94 27.91 7.84
N ALA A 245 3.67 27.93 7.43
CA ALA A 245 3.17 27.17 6.30
C ALA A 245 3.75 27.67 4.98
N ILE A 246 3.82 29.01 4.77
CA ILE A 246 4.51 29.61 3.61
C ILE A 246 5.96 29.16 3.55
N ASN A 247 6.71 29.29 4.65
CA ASN A 247 8.13 28.94 4.64
C ASN A 247 8.33 27.44 4.34
N SER A 248 7.46 26.59 4.88
CA SER A 248 7.46 25.15 4.60
C SER A 248 7.11 24.85 3.14
N TYR A 249 6.11 25.54 2.57
CA TYR A 249 5.70 25.40 1.18
C TYR A 249 6.80 25.86 0.22
N ILE A 250 7.40 27.04 0.45
CA ILE A 250 8.54 27.56 -0.32
C ILE A 250 9.70 26.58 -0.24
N ARG A 251 10.05 26.08 0.95
CA ARG A 251 11.12 25.08 1.12
C ARG A 251 10.80 23.80 0.37
N TYR A 252 9.56 23.31 0.44
CA TYR A 252 9.13 22.13 -0.30
C TYR A 252 9.28 22.33 -1.81
N ILE A 253 8.72 23.41 -2.37
CA ILE A 253 8.85 23.71 -3.79
C ILE A 253 10.33 23.86 -4.17
N ALA A 254 11.12 24.64 -3.43
CA ALA A 254 12.55 24.82 -3.69
C ALA A 254 13.36 23.51 -3.67
N CYS A 255 13.01 22.56 -2.79
CA CYS A 255 13.67 21.26 -2.71
C CYS A 255 13.14 20.24 -3.73
N TYR A 256 11.91 20.40 -4.22
CA TYR A 256 11.21 19.42 -5.05
C TYR A 256 10.64 20.01 -6.37
N MET A 257 11.20 21.11 -6.88
CA MET A 257 10.71 21.77 -8.11
C MET A 257 10.60 20.82 -9.31
N ASN A 258 11.43 19.77 -9.31
CA ASN A 258 11.41 18.70 -10.30
C ASN A 258 10.98 17.39 -9.63
N ILE A 259 9.68 17.21 -9.42
CA ILE A 259 9.13 15.92 -8.95
C ILE A 259 9.30 14.91 -10.11
N PRO A 260 10.09 13.84 -9.95
CA PRO A 260 10.23 12.84 -11.00
C PRO A 260 8.88 12.19 -11.29
N GLU A 261 8.46 12.14 -12.56
CA GLU A 261 7.23 11.44 -12.88
C GLU A 261 7.34 9.94 -12.59
N GLU A 262 6.23 9.33 -12.17
CA GLU A 262 6.16 7.90 -11.88
C GLU A 262 6.49 7.05 -13.13
N HIS A 263 7.16 5.92 -12.91
CA HIS A 263 7.62 5.03 -13.99
C HIS A 263 6.50 4.58 -14.96
N GLU A 264 5.25 4.52 -14.49
CA GLU A 264 4.10 4.07 -15.28
C GLU A 264 3.65 5.08 -16.35
N LYS A 265 4.11 6.34 -16.30
CA LYS A 265 3.76 7.37 -17.28
C LYS A 265 4.58 7.32 -18.56
N TYR A 266 5.74 6.66 -18.54
CA TYR A 266 6.63 6.57 -19.70
C TYR A 266 6.30 5.35 -20.55
N THR A 267 6.21 5.52 -21.87
CA THR A 267 6.00 4.42 -22.81
C THR A 267 7.26 3.58 -23.02
N SER A 268 8.44 4.12 -22.73
CA SER A 268 9.71 3.40 -22.81
C SER A 268 10.79 3.93 -21.85
N LEU A 269 11.80 3.09 -21.58
CA LEU A 269 13.01 3.48 -20.82
C LEU A 269 13.82 4.59 -21.52
N GLY A 270 13.76 4.67 -22.85
CA GLY A 270 14.43 5.72 -23.63
C GLY A 270 13.78 7.09 -23.39
N GLU A 271 12.46 7.17 -23.52
CA GLU A 271 11.68 8.38 -23.24
C GLU A 271 11.90 8.88 -21.80
N LYS A 272 11.90 7.96 -20.83
CA LYS A 272 12.24 8.28 -19.44
C LYS A 272 13.64 8.89 -19.31
N SER A 273 14.63 8.27 -19.95
CA SER A 273 16.02 8.74 -19.88
C SER A 273 16.18 10.11 -20.55
N ASP A 274 15.44 10.39 -21.60
CA ASP A 274 15.50 11.68 -22.30
C ASP A 274 14.83 12.80 -21.48
N VAL A 275 13.73 12.49 -20.78
CA VAL A 275 13.10 13.42 -19.81
C VAL A 275 14.01 13.66 -18.61
N GLU A 276 14.58 12.60 -18.01
CA GLU A 276 15.51 12.71 -16.88
C GLU A 276 16.79 13.49 -17.23
N LYS A 277 17.29 13.39 -18.47
CA LYS A 277 18.42 14.20 -18.97
C LYS A 277 18.05 15.66 -19.22
N GLY A 278 16.77 15.95 -19.49
CA GLY A 278 16.26 17.30 -19.67
C GLY A 278 15.99 18.03 -18.36
N ILE A 279 16.02 17.33 -17.21
CA ILE A 279 15.87 17.93 -15.89
C ILE A 279 17.20 18.56 -15.50
N ASP A 280 17.24 19.89 -15.53
CA ASP A 280 18.35 20.71 -15.04
C ASP A 280 18.47 20.55 -13.51
N PHE A 281 19.55 19.89 -13.05
CA PHE A 281 19.84 19.63 -11.63
C PHE A 281 20.57 20.79 -10.93
N GLU A 282 20.67 21.95 -11.56
CA GLU A 282 21.23 23.13 -10.89
C GLU A 282 20.32 23.60 -9.75
N THR A 283 20.89 23.64 -8.54
CA THR A 283 20.23 24.24 -7.38
C THR A 283 19.90 25.71 -7.65
N LEU A 284 18.81 26.23 -7.07
CA LEU A 284 18.47 27.67 -7.14
C LEU A 284 19.66 28.58 -6.76
N LYS A 285 20.53 28.10 -5.86
CA LYS A 285 21.77 28.77 -5.46
C LYS A 285 22.84 28.78 -6.57
N ALA A 286 22.97 27.69 -7.33
CA ALA A 286 23.89 27.61 -8.47
C ALA A 286 23.47 28.56 -9.61
N LYS A 287 22.16 28.76 -9.79
CA LYS A 287 21.60 29.75 -10.74
C LYS A 287 21.87 31.21 -10.34
N THR A 288 22.32 31.45 -9.12
CA THR A 288 22.65 32.79 -8.59
C THR A 288 24.16 33.05 -8.45
N GLU A 289 25.03 32.09 -8.73
CA GLU A 289 26.49 32.29 -8.72
C GLU A 289 27.02 32.53 -10.15
N PRO A 290 27.99 33.45 -10.34
CA PRO A 290 28.44 33.84 -11.67
C PRO A 290 29.38 32.77 -12.23
N LEU A 291 28.85 31.83 -13.01
CA LEU A 291 29.67 30.92 -13.79
C LEU A 291 29.92 31.47 -15.19
N ASN A 292 31.18 31.84 -15.40
CA ASN A 292 31.83 31.88 -16.70
C ASN A 292 31.50 30.61 -17.51
N LYS A 293 30.50 30.68 -18.40
CA LYS A 293 30.50 29.96 -19.67
C LYS A 293 29.37 30.43 -20.58
N ILE A 294 29.77 30.56 -21.84
CA ILE A 294 29.04 31.06 -23.00
C ILE A 294 27.82 30.16 -23.25
N ALA A 295 26.67 30.58 -22.73
CA ALA A 295 25.36 30.26 -23.27
C ALA A 295 24.66 31.61 -23.45
N THR A 296 23.97 31.82 -24.58
CA THR A 296 23.06 32.95 -24.75
C THR A 296 21.91 32.75 -23.77
N ALA A 297 22.11 33.17 -22.52
CA ALA A 297 21.11 33.15 -21.49
C ALA A 297 19.97 34.07 -21.91
N ASP A 298 18.73 33.63 -21.68
CA ASP A 298 17.59 34.54 -21.77
C ASP A 298 17.80 35.62 -20.69
N LEU A 299 17.94 36.87 -21.15
CA LEU A 299 18.20 38.04 -20.31
C LEU A 299 16.91 38.53 -19.65
N ASP A 300 16.09 37.61 -19.13
CA ASP A 300 14.81 37.91 -18.49
C ASP A 300 14.99 37.92 -16.95
N THR A 301 14.69 39.05 -16.30
CA THR A 301 14.81 39.23 -14.85
C THR A 301 13.74 38.45 -14.08
N LEU A 302 13.90 38.33 -12.76
CA LEU A 302 12.88 37.74 -11.88
C LEU A 302 11.58 38.55 -11.83
N GLN A 303 11.62 39.84 -12.15
CA GLN A 303 10.44 40.68 -12.34
C GLN A 303 9.82 40.54 -13.75
N GLY A 304 10.54 39.90 -14.68
CA GLY A 304 10.10 39.65 -16.06
C GLY A 304 10.53 40.71 -17.07
N GLU A 305 11.48 41.58 -16.75
CA GLU A 305 12.07 42.50 -17.73
C GLU A 305 13.10 41.80 -18.61
N LYS A 306 13.21 42.22 -19.87
CA LYS A 306 14.31 41.79 -20.73
C LYS A 306 15.43 42.82 -20.74
N VAL A 307 16.60 42.46 -20.22
CA VAL A 307 17.77 43.34 -20.11
C VAL A 307 18.78 43.12 -21.24
N LYS A 308 19.76 44.02 -21.37
CA LYS A 308 20.69 44.04 -22.51
C LYS A 308 22.01 43.32 -22.26
N SER A 309 22.35 43.07 -21.00
CA SER A 309 23.59 42.39 -20.60
C SER A 309 23.38 41.45 -19.41
N VAL A 310 24.31 40.50 -19.25
CA VAL A 310 24.31 39.57 -18.10
C VAL A 310 24.55 40.32 -16.80
N GLU A 311 25.36 41.38 -16.85
CA GLU A 311 25.65 42.24 -15.73
C GLU A 311 24.42 43.04 -15.27
N GLU A 312 23.65 43.59 -16.21
CA GLU A 312 22.36 44.21 -15.90
C GLU A 312 21.38 43.19 -15.29
N LEU A 313 21.36 41.95 -15.79
CA LEU A 313 20.52 40.88 -15.25
C LEU A 313 20.86 40.58 -13.79
N ILE A 314 22.16 40.53 -13.48
CA ILE A 314 22.66 40.32 -12.11
C ILE A 314 22.25 41.48 -11.20
N ILE A 315 22.41 42.72 -11.66
CA ILE A 315 22.04 43.92 -10.88
C ILE A 315 20.52 43.95 -10.62
N ALA A 316 19.71 43.76 -11.66
CA ALA A 316 18.24 43.74 -11.58
C ALA A 316 17.75 42.69 -10.56
N ASN A 317 18.23 41.46 -10.69
CA ASN A 317 17.85 40.37 -9.80
C ASN A 317 18.35 40.60 -8.37
N PHE A 318 19.54 41.18 -8.19
CA PHE A 318 20.05 41.55 -6.86
C PHE A 318 19.14 42.57 -6.17
N LEU A 319 18.75 43.63 -6.87
CA LEU A 319 17.85 44.67 -6.33
C LEU A 319 16.50 44.04 -5.92
N TYR A 320 15.92 43.22 -6.80
CA TYR A 320 14.66 42.53 -6.52
C TYR A 320 14.73 41.59 -5.32
N LEU A 321 15.76 40.73 -5.24
CA LEU A 321 15.91 39.76 -4.16
C LEU A 321 16.14 40.42 -2.79
N ASN A 322 16.67 41.65 -2.77
CA ASN A 322 16.85 42.44 -1.56
C ASN A 322 15.68 43.39 -1.27
N GLY A 323 14.59 43.30 -2.05
CA GLY A 323 13.39 44.12 -1.87
C GLY A 323 13.60 45.61 -2.19
N ILE A 324 14.59 45.95 -3.02
CA ILE A 324 14.85 47.32 -3.46
C ILE A 324 14.02 47.57 -4.73
N GLU A 325 13.10 48.53 -4.68
CA GLU A 325 12.32 48.91 -5.86
C GLU A 325 13.19 49.64 -6.89
N TYR A 326 13.10 49.21 -8.15
CA TYR A 326 13.79 49.84 -9.27
C TYR A 326 12.90 49.90 -10.52
N GLU A 327 13.24 50.81 -11.43
CA GLU A 327 12.69 50.89 -12.78
C GLU A 327 13.82 50.76 -13.81
N TYR A 328 13.70 49.82 -14.75
CA TYR A 328 14.68 49.57 -15.81
C TYR A 328 14.50 50.54 -17.00
N GLU A 329 15.59 51.13 -17.50
CA GLU A 329 15.62 52.10 -18.62
C GLU A 329 14.63 53.27 -18.54
N LYS A 330 14.41 53.79 -17.33
CA LYS A 330 13.59 54.99 -17.14
C LYS A 330 14.23 56.19 -17.83
N LYS A 331 13.39 57.04 -18.45
CA LYS A 331 13.87 58.27 -19.10
C LYS A 331 14.44 59.24 -18.04
N TYR A 332 15.69 59.65 -18.22
CA TYR A 332 16.33 60.58 -17.30
C TYR A 332 15.76 62.01 -17.47
N PRO A 333 15.20 62.62 -16.41
CA PRO A 333 14.41 63.87 -16.54
C PRO A 333 15.26 65.13 -16.70
N HIS A 334 16.57 65.08 -16.40
CA HIS A 334 17.43 66.27 -16.28
C HIS A 334 18.23 66.62 -17.53
N THR A 335 17.92 66.01 -18.69
CA THR A 335 18.63 66.30 -19.94
C THR A 335 17.69 66.45 -21.12
N ASN A 336 18.08 67.28 -22.09
CA ASN A 336 17.39 67.44 -23.36
C ASN A 336 17.71 66.32 -24.38
N VAL A 337 18.61 65.41 -24.03
CA VAL A 337 18.99 64.24 -24.85
C VAL A 337 18.18 63.03 -24.38
N MET A 338 17.83 62.14 -25.31
CA MET A 338 17.17 60.88 -25.00
C MET A 338 18.16 59.90 -24.33
N TYR A 339 18.41 60.11 -23.04
CA TYR A 339 19.26 59.28 -22.20
C TYR A 339 18.41 58.48 -21.21
N ARG A 340 18.72 57.19 -21.06
CA ARG A 340 18.02 56.21 -20.23
C ARG A 340 19.06 55.38 -19.48
N PRO A 341 19.41 55.75 -18.24
CA PRO A 341 20.24 54.93 -17.38
C PRO A 341 19.62 53.56 -17.17
N ASP A 342 20.47 52.56 -16.93
CA ASP A 342 20.03 51.16 -16.81
C ASP A 342 18.99 50.99 -15.69
N PHE A 343 19.21 51.60 -14.51
CA PHE A 343 18.29 51.49 -13.38
C PHE A 343 18.02 52.84 -12.69
N HIS A 344 16.76 53.07 -12.31
CA HIS A 344 16.34 54.13 -11.38
C HIS A 344 15.79 53.50 -10.10
N LEU A 345 16.42 53.77 -8.96
CA LEU A 345 15.92 53.34 -7.66
C LEU A 345 14.89 54.38 -7.17
N SER A 346 13.61 54.05 -7.32
CA SER A 346 12.49 54.98 -7.14
C SER A 346 12.43 55.58 -5.73
N GLU A 347 12.70 54.77 -4.70
CA GLU A 347 12.63 55.17 -3.29
C GLU A 347 13.74 56.18 -2.91
N TYR A 348 14.92 56.05 -3.53
CA TYR A 348 16.12 56.80 -3.14
C TYR A 348 16.50 57.91 -4.13
N ASP A 349 15.79 57.99 -5.26
CA ASP A 349 16.10 58.85 -6.41
C ASP A 349 17.57 58.72 -6.88
N ILE A 350 18.04 57.48 -6.94
CA ILE A 350 19.39 57.13 -7.40
C ILE A 350 19.32 56.54 -8.80
N TRP A 351 20.23 56.97 -9.67
CA TRP A 351 20.34 56.49 -11.05
C TRP A 351 21.63 55.70 -11.20
N LEU A 352 21.52 54.47 -11.72
CA LEU A 352 22.64 53.55 -11.92
C LEU A 352 22.83 53.30 -13.42
N GLU A 353 24.07 53.39 -13.87
CA GLU A 353 24.53 52.98 -15.20
C GLU A 353 25.65 51.95 -15.00
N HIS A 354 25.53 50.81 -15.65
CA HIS A 354 26.56 49.79 -15.65
C HIS A 354 27.54 50.01 -16.80
N PHE A 355 28.81 50.27 -16.45
CA PHE A 355 29.89 50.33 -17.42
C PHE A 355 30.62 48.99 -17.45
N GLY A 356 30.56 48.28 -18.58
CA GLY A 356 31.37 47.10 -18.84
C GLY A 356 32.86 47.42 -19.00
N VAL A 357 33.53 47.92 -17.97
CA VAL A 357 34.97 48.20 -17.94
C VAL A 357 35.61 47.56 -16.72
N ASP A 358 36.88 47.19 -16.84
CA ASP A 358 37.64 46.71 -15.68
C ASP A 358 38.10 47.85 -14.77
N GLU A 359 38.73 47.50 -13.65
CA GLU A 359 39.29 48.43 -12.65
C GLU A 359 40.30 49.44 -13.23
N ASN A 360 40.86 49.16 -14.41
CA ASN A 360 41.80 50.02 -15.13
C ASN A 360 41.12 50.79 -16.29
N ASN A 361 39.78 50.84 -16.31
CA ASN A 361 38.95 51.45 -17.36
C ASN A 361 39.13 50.82 -18.76
N ASN A 362 39.40 49.52 -18.85
CA ASN A 362 39.51 48.82 -20.13
C ASN A 362 38.29 47.94 -20.41
N ALA A 363 37.67 48.10 -21.58
CA ALA A 363 36.59 47.24 -22.06
C ALA A 363 37.16 45.99 -22.76
N LYS A 364 37.68 45.04 -21.99
CA LYS A 364 38.38 43.82 -22.49
C LYS A 364 37.53 42.88 -23.35
N TRP A 365 36.22 43.04 -23.33
CA TRP A 365 35.27 42.29 -24.15
C TRP A 365 35.08 42.87 -25.57
N LEU A 366 35.71 44.01 -25.88
CA LEU A 366 35.75 44.63 -27.20
C LEU A 366 37.16 44.53 -27.84
N THR A 367 37.23 44.52 -29.17
CA THR A 367 38.50 44.64 -29.90
C THR A 367 39.22 45.94 -29.52
N PRO A 368 40.56 46.02 -29.52
CA PRO A 368 41.32 47.17 -29.02
C PRO A 368 40.83 48.54 -29.57
N HIS A 369 40.54 48.63 -30.87
CA HIS A 369 40.04 49.84 -31.50
C HIS A 369 38.62 50.26 -31.03
N ASN A 370 37.74 49.30 -30.76
CA ASN A 370 36.38 49.55 -30.28
C ASN A 370 36.36 49.81 -28.76
N ALA A 371 37.28 49.20 -28.00
CA ALA A 371 37.45 49.44 -26.58
C ALA A 371 37.86 50.90 -26.30
N GLU A 372 38.81 51.45 -27.07
CA GLU A 372 39.21 52.87 -26.95
C GLU A 372 38.05 53.82 -27.26
N ASN A 373 37.27 53.56 -28.31
CA ASN A 373 36.10 54.37 -28.67
C ASN A 373 34.96 54.28 -27.65
N TYR A 374 34.74 53.09 -27.06
CA TYR A 374 33.74 52.87 -26.01
C TYR A 374 34.07 53.70 -24.76
N VAL A 375 35.32 53.64 -24.28
CA VAL A 375 35.77 54.40 -23.11
C VAL A 375 35.77 55.91 -23.39
N ARG A 376 36.13 56.34 -24.60
CA ARG A 376 36.14 57.77 -24.98
C ARG A 376 34.74 58.39 -25.07
N LYS A 377 33.70 57.60 -25.30
CA LYS A 377 32.30 58.07 -25.37
C LYS A 377 31.75 58.50 -24.00
N TRP A 378 32.35 58.00 -22.92
CA TRP A 378 31.87 58.15 -21.54
C TRP A 378 32.86 58.90 -20.62
N ARG A 379 33.99 59.36 -21.16
CA ARG A 379 34.81 60.43 -20.58
C ARG A 379 34.31 61.77 -21.08
#